data_AF-A0AB73KWY0-F1
#
_entry.id   AF-A0AB73KWY0-F1
#
_cell.length_a   1.000
_cell.length_b   1.000
_cell.length_c   1.000
_cell.angle_alpha   90.00
_cell.angle_beta   90.00
_cell.angle_gamma   90.00
#
_symmetry.space_group_name_H-M   'P 1'
#
loop_
_entity.id
_entity.type
_entity.pdbx_description
1 polymer ?
#
loop_
_entity_poly.entity_id
_entity_poly.type
_entity_poly.pdbx_seq_one_letter_code
_entity_poly.pdbx_strand_id
1 'polypeptide(L)'
;TDESALQELRKALIFFYGDATVEETDPGFTVTVNADLGEKELGDVVRHFLRGQRVVPSKVVAENAGRPGARCGLPHDDRMEVGPGAYLQGPDWADAMDTTRALIRGHLAARFDVPQLRGSALISRDVLVRAGYYRKFPNLVNAVSRIRSDYWDGVSVAQLRPGQGDALASFYVASDMVLNPVTCYHVYAQAQTLMETHSAGMFGIEGPVFRHESHNHSATRLAEFTMYELVGLGTEEEVEKYFHSLVEAYTDLFAALGVPHRIVSASDAFFGDDPTLTRNAQLMSGSKLEVRVPMEGGELSV
;
A
#
# COMPACT_ATOMS: atom_id res chain seq x y z
N THR A 1 -19.61 -17.36 -12.88
CA THR A 1 -18.27 -17.30 -12.23
C THR A 1 -18.44 -16.65 -10.86
N ASP A 2 -17.54 -16.89 -9.91
CA ASP A 2 -17.63 -16.29 -8.57
C ASP A 2 -17.32 -14.78 -8.62
N GLU A 3 -18.20 -13.94 -8.07
CA GLU A 3 -18.10 -12.47 -8.15
C GLU A 3 -16.85 -11.92 -7.43
N SER A 4 -16.41 -12.57 -6.34
CA SER A 4 -15.15 -12.19 -5.69
C SER A 4 -13.95 -12.40 -6.61
N ALA A 5 -13.94 -13.49 -7.39
CA ALA A 5 -12.87 -13.79 -8.32
C ALA A 5 -12.90 -12.85 -9.54
N LEU A 6 -14.10 -12.50 -10.02
CA LEU A 6 -14.27 -11.49 -11.07
C LEU A 6 -13.81 -10.11 -10.60
N GLN A 7 -14.05 -9.74 -9.35
CA GLN A 7 -13.58 -8.47 -8.80
C GLN A 7 -12.05 -8.39 -8.73
N GLU A 8 -11.38 -9.47 -8.30
CA GLU A 8 -9.91 -9.53 -8.32
C GLU A 8 -9.34 -9.51 -9.74
N LEU A 9 -10.00 -10.20 -10.68
CA LEU A 9 -9.65 -10.13 -12.10
C LEU A 9 -9.80 -8.70 -12.64
N ARG A 10 -10.90 -8.00 -12.34
CA ARG A 10 -11.11 -6.59 -12.73
C ARG A 10 -9.97 -5.71 -12.21
N LYS A 11 -9.63 -5.81 -10.92
CA LYS A 11 -8.53 -5.04 -10.31
C LYS A 11 -7.19 -5.29 -10.99
N ALA A 12 -6.88 -6.54 -11.29
CA ALA A 12 -5.65 -6.93 -11.95
C ALA A 12 -5.60 -6.42 -13.40
N LEU A 13 -6.67 -6.62 -14.17
CA LEU A 13 -6.72 -6.14 -15.55
C LEU A 13 -6.65 -4.62 -15.65
N ILE A 14 -7.31 -3.89 -14.74
CA ILE A 14 -7.19 -2.43 -14.66
C ILE A 14 -5.74 -2.02 -14.37
N PHE A 15 -5.08 -2.71 -13.43
CA PHE A 15 -3.68 -2.42 -13.11
C PHE A 15 -2.77 -2.55 -14.35
N PHE A 16 -2.92 -3.62 -15.15
CA PHE A 16 -2.04 -3.86 -16.31
C PHE A 16 -2.48 -3.14 -17.60
N TYR A 17 -3.78 -2.88 -17.77
CA TYR A 17 -4.35 -2.48 -19.06
C TYR A 17 -5.28 -1.26 -18.99
N GLY A 18 -5.38 -0.59 -17.84
CA GLY A 18 -6.15 0.65 -17.69
C GLY A 18 -7.66 0.40 -17.76
N ASP A 19 -8.31 0.84 -18.84
CA ASP A 19 -9.78 0.81 -19.01
C ASP A 19 -10.34 -0.59 -19.31
N ALA A 20 -9.74 -1.63 -18.74
CA ALA A 20 -10.17 -3.01 -18.95
C ALA A 20 -11.55 -3.26 -18.34
N THR A 21 -12.40 -3.99 -19.08
CA THR A 21 -13.74 -4.37 -18.62
C THR A 21 -13.87 -5.88 -18.46
N VAL A 22 -14.66 -6.29 -17.46
CA VAL A 22 -15.06 -7.68 -17.24
C VAL A 22 -16.57 -7.71 -17.06
N GLU A 23 -17.26 -8.11 -18.12
CA GLU A 23 -18.72 -8.16 -18.18
C GLU A 23 -19.21 -9.60 -18.05
N GLU A 24 -20.11 -9.87 -17.12
CA GLU A 24 -20.69 -11.21 -17.00
C GLU A 24 -21.58 -11.53 -18.19
N THR A 25 -21.47 -12.75 -18.69
CA THR A 25 -22.31 -13.31 -19.75
C THR A 25 -22.87 -14.65 -19.28
N ASP A 26 -23.99 -15.10 -19.85
CA ASP A 26 -24.53 -16.43 -19.53
C ASP A 26 -24.31 -17.39 -20.72
N PRO A 27 -23.40 -18.38 -20.62
CA PRO A 27 -22.48 -18.66 -19.52
C PRO A 27 -21.12 -17.93 -19.64
N GLY A 28 -20.58 -17.43 -18.52
CA GLY A 28 -19.21 -16.94 -18.41
C GLY A 28 -19.04 -15.44 -18.17
N PHE A 29 -18.04 -14.85 -18.82
CA PHE A 29 -17.76 -13.42 -18.80
C PHE A 29 -16.93 -13.06 -20.04
N THR A 30 -17.03 -11.81 -20.47
CA THR A 30 -16.23 -11.22 -21.54
C THR A 30 -15.19 -10.28 -20.92
N VAL A 31 -13.95 -10.39 -21.39
CA VAL A 31 -12.86 -9.48 -21.01
C VAL A 31 -12.50 -8.61 -22.20
N THR A 32 -12.50 -7.29 -22.01
CA THR A 32 -11.98 -6.34 -23.00
C THR A 32 -10.81 -5.59 -22.39
N VAL A 33 -9.69 -5.50 -23.11
CA VAL A 33 -8.50 -4.76 -22.70
C VAL A 33 -8.05 -3.84 -23.84
N ASN A 34 -7.54 -2.66 -23.50
CA ASN A 34 -6.94 -1.75 -24.49
C ASN A 34 -5.44 -2.02 -24.63
N ALA A 35 -5.10 -3.22 -25.12
CA ALA A 35 -3.72 -3.68 -25.29
C ALA A 35 -3.60 -4.57 -26.54
N ASP A 36 -2.43 -4.55 -27.18
CA ASP A 36 -2.11 -5.43 -28.32
C ASP A 36 -1.74 -6.82 -27.81
N LEU A 37 -2.74 -7.57 -27.34
CA LEU A 37 -2.61 -8.93 -26.83
C LEU A 37 -3.40 -9.90 -27.70
N GLY A 38 -2.77 -11.03 -28.03
CA GLY A 38 -3.48 -12.15 -28.64
C GLY A 38 -4.45 -12.81 -27.65
N GLU A 39 -5.51 -13.45 -28.16
CA GLU A 39 -6.51 -14.15 -27.35
C GLU A 39 -5.88 -15.18 -26.37
N LYS A 40 -4.83 -15.88 -26.83
CA LYS A 40 -4.09 -16.83 -26.00
C LYS A 40 -3.41 -16.15 -24.80
N GLU A 41 -2.76 -15.01 -25.03
CA GLU A 41 -2.03 -14.27 -24.00
C GLU A 41 -2.99 -13.69 -22.97
N LEU A 42 -4.09 -13.08 -23.43
CA LEU A 42 -5.15 -12.62 -22.55
C LEU A 42 -5.76 -13.79 -21.76
N GLY A 43 -5.97 -14.94 -22.40
CA GLY A 43 -6.46 -16.15 -21.74
C GLY A 43 -5.49 -16.72 -20.71
N ASP A 44 -4.17 -16.61 -20.91
CA ASP A 44 -3.15 -16.99 -19.91
C ASP A 44 -3.18 -16.03 -18.70
N VAL A 45 -3.32 -14.72 -18.94
CA VAL A 45 -3.45 -13.70 -17.88
C VAL A 45 -4.72 -13.92 -17.05
N VAL A 46 -5.87 -14.11 -17.69
CA VAL A 46 -7.14 -14.39 -17.01
C VAL A 46 -7.04 -15.67 -16.19
N ARG A 47 -6.48 -16.75 -16.76
CA ARG A 47 -6.27 -18.00 -16.02
C ARG A 47 -5.34 -17.82 -14.83
N HIS A 48 -4.28 -17.02 -14.96
CA HIS A 48 -3.37 -16.73 -13.87
C HIS A 48 -4.11 -16.09 -12.68
N PHE A 49 -4.93 -15.05 -12.91
CA PHE A 49 -5.64 -14.35 -11.83
C PHE A 49 -6.82 -15.13 -11.23
N LEU A 50 -7.46 -16.00 -12.02
CA LEU A 50 -8.55 -16.85 -11.54
C LEU A 50 -8.07 -18.15 -10.89
N ARG A 51 -6.82 -18.56 -11.11
CA ARG A 51 -6.30 -19.83 -10.60
C ARG A 51 -6.26 -19.83 -9.07
N GLY A 52 -6.85 -20.85 -8.45
CA GLY A 52 -6.76 -21.09 -7.01
C GLY A 52 -7.59 -20.14 -6.14
N GLN A 53 -8.32 -19.18 -6.74
CA GLN A 53 -9.22 -18.30 -6.02
C GLN A 53 -10.31 -19.13 -5.33
N ARG A 54 -10.42 -18.98 -4.01
CA ARG A 54 -11.51 -19.50 -3.19
C ARG A 54 -12.08 -18.36 -2.37
N VAL A 55 -13.40 -18.33 -2.22
CA VAL A 55 -14.05 -17.46 -1.25
C VAL A 55 -13.66 -17.94 0.13
N VAL A 56 -12.89 -17.13 0.84
CA VAL A 56 -12.69 -17.27 2.28
C VAL A 56 -13.46 -16.12 2.91
N PRO A 57 -14.55 -16.40 3.65
CA PRO A 57 -15.35 -15.35 4.28
C PRO A 57 -14.48 -14.53 5.23
N SER A 58 -14.56 -13.20 5.13
CA SER A 58 -13.91 -12.33 6.10
C SER A 58 -14.58 -12.47 7.46
N LYS A 59 -13.80 -12.70 8.52
CA LYS A 59 -14.27 -12.69 9.90
C LYS A 59 -14.40 -11.25 10.38
N VAL A 60 -15.59 -10.87 10.87
CA VAL A 60 -15.82 -9.59 11.53
C VAL A 60 -15.35 -9.70 12.99
N VAL A 61 -14.43 -8.84 13.39
CA VAL A 61 -13.88 -8.74 14.75
C VAL A 61 -14.65 -7.72 15.57
N ALA A 62 -15.00 -6.58 14.96
CA ALA A 62 -15.79 -5.53 15.58
C ALA A 62 -16.64 -4.80 14.53
N GLU A 63 -17.77 -4.23 14.94
CA GLU A 63 -18.65 -3.42 14.10
C GLU A 63 -19.24 -2.28 14.93
N ASN A 64 -19.24 -1.09 14.37
CA ASN A 64 -19.75 0.12 15.01
C ASN A 64 -20.53 0.94 13.99
N ALA A 65 -21.77 1.31 14.33
CA ALA A 65 -22.65 2.09 13.46
C ALA A 65 -22.23 3.57 13.33
N GLY A 66 -21.26 4.02 14.13
CA GLY A 66 -20.89 5.43 14.23
C GLY A 66 -21.94 6.26 14.96
N ARG A 67 -21.75 7.58 14.96
CA ARG A 67 -22.71 8.52 15.54
C ARG A 67 -23.97 8.61 14.66
N PRO A 68 -25.17 8.84 15.24
CA PRO A 68 -26.39 8.99 14.45
C PRO A 68 -26.24 10.04 13.34
N GLY A 69 -26.49 9.65 12.10
CA GLY A 69 -26.39 10.52 10.93
C GLY A 69 -24.97 10.75 10.39
N ALA A 70 -23.94 10.12 10.96
CA ALA A 70 -22.59 10.17 10.42
C ALA A 70 -22.55 9.62 8.98
N ARG A 71 -21.88 10.34 8.09
CA ARG A 71 -21.62 9.94 6.70
C ARG A 71 -20.15 10.15 6.40
N CYS A 72 -19.55 9.21 5.69
CA CYS A 72 -18.18 9.32 5.22
C CYS A 72 -18.18 9.57 3.71
N GLY A 73 -17.45 10.58 3.28
CA GLY A 73 -17.31 10.97 1.89
C GLY A 73 -15.93 11.57 1.65
N LEU A 74 -15.62 11.87 0.39
CA LEU A 74 -14.38 12.55 0.07
C LEU A 74 -14.41 14.00 0.60
N PRO A 75 -13.33 14.48 1.21
CA PRO A 75 -13.25 15.87 1.67
C PRO A 75 -13.10 16.82 0.48
N HIS A 76 -13.16 18.13 0.75
CA HIS A 76 -12.64 19.12 -0.19
C HIS A 76 -11.19 18.80 -0.53
N ASP A 77 -10.85 18.86 -1.80
CA ASP A 77 -9.53 18.49 -2.32
C ASP A 77 -8.92 19.68 -3.05
N ASP A 78 -8.02 20.39 -2.36
CA ASP A 78 -7.25 21.52 -2.90
C ASP A 78 -5.86 21.09 -3.42
N ARG A 79 -5.62 19.78 -3.53
CA ARG A 79 -4.36 19.25 -4.05
C ARG A 79 -4.25 19.48 -5.56
N MET A 80 -3.02 19.64 -6.02
CA MET A 80 -2.69 19.78 -7.44
C MET A 80 -1.93 18.54 -7.90
N GLU A 81 -2.49 17.80 -8.86
CA GLU A 81 -1.84 16.61 -9.40
C GLU A 81 -0.54 16.98 -10.13
N VAL A 82 0.56 16.33 -9.75
CA VAL A 82 1.88 16.48 -10.40
C VAL A 82 2.25 15.28 -11.27
N GLY A 83 1.57 14.15 -11.04
CA GLY A 83 1.63 12.92 -11.81
C GLY A 83 0.57 11.94 -11.29
N PRO A 84 0.33 10.82 -11.99
CA PRO A 84 -0.71 9.87 -11.59
C PRO A 84 -0.58 9.45 -10.12
N GLY A 85 -1.57 9.80 -9.31
CA GLY A 85 -1.60 9.47 -7.87
C GLY A 85 -0.58 10.21 -7.00
N ALA A 86 0.08 11.25 -7.52
CA ALA A 86 1.04 12.09 -6.79
C ALA A 86 0.62 13.56 -6.85
N TYR A 87 0.70 14.25 -5.72
CA TYR A 87 0.06 15.55 -5.55
C TYR A 87 0.93 16.55 -4.79
N LEU A 88 1.00 17.77 -5.31
CA LEU A 88 1.37 18.94 -4.52
C LEU A 88 0.20 19.28 -3.58
N GLN A 89 0.48 19.34 -2.29
CA GLN A 89 -0.54 19.55 -1.26
C GLN A 89 -0.91 21.04 -1.18
N GLY A 90 -2.20 21.34 -1.27
CA GLY A 90 -2.73 22.66 -0.93
C GLY A 90 -2.77 22.87 0.59
N PRO A 91 -2.97 24.11 1.06
CA PRO A 91 -2.99 24.42 2.49
C PRO A 91 -4.09 23.69 3.27
N ASP A 92 -5.29 23.55 2.71
CA ASP A 92 -6.41 22.91 3.41
C ASP A 92 -6.15 21.41 3.61
N TRP A 93 -5.63 20.74 2.57
CA TRP A 93 -5.25 19.33 2.67
C TRP A 93 -4.06 19.12 3.61
N ALA A 94 -3.06 20.00 3.57
CA ALA A 94 -1.92 19.93 4.47
C ALA A 94 -2.36 20.02 5.95
N ASP A 95 -3.23 20.98 6.28
CA ASP A 95 -3.79 21.14 7.63
C ASP A 95 -4.63 19.93 8.06
N ALA A 96 -5.43 19.36 7.14
CA ALA A 96 -6.21 18.15 7.40
C ALA A 96 -5.30 16.93 7.70
N MET A 97 -4.21 16.78 6.94
CA MET A 97 -3.22 15.72 7.16
C MET A 97 -2.48 15.89 8.49
N ASP A 98 -2.08 17.11 8.85
CA ASP A 98 -1.42 17.38 10.13
C ASP A 98 -2.35 17.15 11.33
N THR A 99 -3.62 17.55 11.21
CA THR A 99 -4.65 17.24 12.21
C THR A 99 -4.84 15.73 12.37
N THR A 100 -4.89 15.00 11.26
CA THR A 100 -5.02 13.53 11.26
C THR A 100 -3.81 12.87 11.93
N ARG A 101 -2.58 13.31 11.60
CA ARG A 101 -1.35 12.82 12.24
C ARG A 101 -1.35 13.09 13.75
N ALA A 102 -1.75 14.28 14.17
CA ALA A 102 -1.83 14.63 15.60
C ALA A 102 -2.83 13.74 16.34
N LEU A 103 -4.00 13.48 15.74
CA LEU A 103 -5.03 12.61 16.30
C LEU A 103 -4.54 11.16 16.45
N ILE A 104 -3.92 10.60 15.39
CA ILE A 104 -3.38 9.24 15.38
C ILE A 104 -2.27 9.10 16.43
N ARG A 105 -1.33 10.05 16.49
CA ARG A 105 -0.25 10.05 17.48
C ARG A 105 -0.79 10.15 18.91
N GLY A 106 -1.77 11.03 19.13
CA GLY A 106 -2.38 11.22 20.44
C GLY A 106 -3.09 9.96 20.96
N HIS A 107 -3.75 9.21 20.08
CA HIS A 107 -4.48 7.99 20.47
C HIS A 107 -3.61 6.73 20.51
N LEU A 108 -2.74 6.56 19.52
CA LEU A 108 -1.95 5.33 19.37
C LEU A 108 -0.56 5.49 20.00
N ALA A 109 0.26 6.41 19.52
CA ALA A 109 1.65 6.55 19.98
C ALA A 109 1.75 6.77 21.49
N ALA A 110 0.96 7.70 22.02
CA ALA A 110 0.97 8.05 23.44
C ALA A 110 0.46 6.91 24.33
N ARG A 111 -0.47 6.07 23.83
CA ARG A 111 -0.99 4.91 24.57
C ARG A 111 0.10 3.87 24.86
N PHE A 112 1.06 3.73 23.95
CA PHE A 112 2.10 2.71 24.04
C PHE A 112 3.47 3.25 24.48
N ASP A 113 3.61 4.57 24.66
CA ASP A 113 4.86 5.24 25.06
C ASP A 113 6.08 4.80 24.22
N VAL A 114 5.90 4.67 22.90
CA VAL A 114 6.93 4.14 22.01
C VAL A 114 7.82 5.23 21.41
N PRO A 115 9.14 4.97 21.26
CA PRO A 115 10.04 5.84 20.51
C PRO A 115 9.53 6.09 19.09
N GLN A 116 9.66 7.34 18.64
CA GLN A 116 9.18 7.79 17.33
C GLN A 116 10.32 7.94 16.34
N LEU A 117 10.23 7.20 15.24
CA LEU A 117 11.16 7.20 14.13
C LEU A 117 10.59 7.99 12.95
N ARG A 118 11.50 8.44 12.08
CA ARG A 118 11.18 9.05 10.79
C ARG A 118 11.75 8.18 9.68
N GLY A 119 10.86 7.62 8.88
CA GLY A 119 11.19 6.75 7.76
C GLY A 119 11.84 7.53 6.62
N SER A 120 12.91 6.98 6.06
CA SER A 120 13.52 7.51 4.85
C SER A 120 12.63 7.26 3.64
N ALA A 121 12.59 8.23 2.72
CA ALA A 121 11.95 8.07 1.40
C ALA A 121 12.63 7.01 0.52
N LEU A 122 13.88 6.68 0.82
CA LEU A 122 14.67 5.67 0.13
C LEU A 122 14.94 4.48 1.04
N ILE A 123 14.85 3.27 0.49
CA ILE A 123 15.26 2.02 1.13
C ILE A 123 16.18 1.23 0.20
N SER A 124 17.12 0.47 0.78
CA SER A 124 18.01 -0.39 -0.01
C SER A 124 17.21 -1.49 -0.72
N ARG A 125 17.53 -1.72 -2.00
CA ARG A 125 16.98 -2.83 -2.78
C ARG A 125 17.25 -4.17 -2.10
N ASP A 126 18.43 -4.34 -1.51
CA ASP A 126 18.81 -5.57 -0.81
C ASP A 126 17.88 -5.87 0.37
N VAL A 127 17.47 -4.83 1.12
CA VAL A 127 16.50 -4.99 2.21
C VAL A 127 15.17 -5.54 1.69
N LEU A 128 14.66 -5.02 0.58
CA LEU A 128 13.42 -5.51 -0.04
C LEU A 128 13.55 -6.95 -0.54
N VAL A 129 14.69 -7.31 -1.13
CA VAL A 129 14.96 -8.67 -1.62
C VAL A 129 15.01 -9.67 -0.46
N ARG A 130 15.77 -9.36 0.59
CA ARG A 130 15.91 -10.21 1.78
C ARG A 130 14.58 -10.40 2.52
N ALA A 131 13.81 -9.34 2.66
CA ALA A 131 12.46 -9.39 3.25
C ALA A 131 11.42 -10.09 2.36
N GLY A 132 11.76 -10.40 1.11
CA GLY A 132 10.87 -11.08 0.16
C GLY A 132 9.81 -10.16 -0.46
N TYR A 133 9.97 -8.83 -0.39
CA TYR A 133 9.04 -7.88 -0.99
C TYR A 133 8.95 -8.07 -2.50
N TYR A 134 10.08 -8.21 -3.20
CA TYR A 134 10.09 -8.46 -4.65
C TYR A 134 9.44 -9.78 -5.05
N ARG A 135 9.40 -10.78 -4.15
CA ARG A 135 8.66 -12.02 -4.42
C ARG A 135 7.15 -11.82 -4.33
N LYS A 136 6.71 -10.86 -3.52
CA LYS A 136 5.31 -10.64 -3.16
C LYS A 136 4.65 -9.48 -3.90
N PHE A 137 5.37 -8.39 -4.15
CA PHE A 137 4.81 -7.14 -4.68
C PHE A 137 5.79 -6.42 -5.63
N PRO A 138 6.44 -7.12 -6.59
CA PRO A 138 7.44 -6.50 -7.46
C PRO A 138 6.86 -5.35 -8.30
N ASN A 139 5.59 -5.46 -8.68
CA ASN A 139 4.86 -4.49 -9.48
C ASN A 139 4.65 -3.14 -8.78
N LEU A 140 4.71 -3.11 -7.43
CA LEU A 140 4.53 -1.88 -6.65
C LEU A 140 5.84 -1.09 -6.46
N VAL A 141 7.00 -1.64 -6.83
CA VAL A 141 8.29 -1.01 -6.55
C VAL A 141 8.63 0.08 -7.58
N ASN A 142 8.94 1.29 -7.09
CA ASN A 142 9.52 2.35 -7.91
C ASN A 142 11.05 2.33 -7.82
N ALA A 143 11.72 1.94 -8.90
CA ALA A 143 13.18 1.95 -8.98
C ALA A 143 13.72 3.38 -9.14
N VAL A 144 14.83 3.68 -8.46
CA VAL A 144 15.54 4.96 -8.60
C VAL A 144 16.77 4.76 -9.48
N SER A 145 17.02 5.70 -10.38
CA SER A 145 18.24 5.77 -11.19
C SER A 145 19.05 7.02 -10.84
N ARG A 146 20.37 6.97 -11.04
CA ARG A 146 21.30 8.08 -10.81
C ARG A 146 22.22 8.27 -12.01
N ILE A 147 22.76 9.47 -12.21
CA ILE A 147 23.77 9.69 -13.25
C ILE A 147 24.98 8.80 -12.96
N ARG A 148 25.56 8.19 -14.00
CA ARG A 148 26.73 7.31 -13.82
C ARG A 148 27.88 8.06 -13.16
N SER A 149 28.54 7.44 -12.19
CA SER A 149 29.66 8.04 -11.46
C SER A 149 30.92 8.19 -12.31
N ASP A 150 31.05 7.38 -13.37
CA ASP A 150 32.15 7.41 -14.34
C ASP A 150 31.88 8.37 -15.52
N TYR A 151 30.74 9.05 -15.52
CA TYR A 151 30.34 9.99 -16.55
C TYR A 151 30.16 11.39 -15.95
N TRP A 152 31.13 12.27 -16.20
CA TRP A 152 30.99 13.70 -15.95
C TRP A 152 31.27 14.46 -17.23
N ASP A 153 30.22 14.72 -17.99
CA ASP A 153 30.21 15.75 -19.02
C ASP A 153 29.09 16.75 -18.69
N GLY A 154 29.40 17.67 -17.78
CA GLY A 154 28.49 18.74 -17.38
C GLY A 154 28.04 19.61 -18.56
N VAL A 155 28.76 19.61 -19.70
CA VAL A 155 28.37 20.36 -20.90
C VAL A 155 27.27 19.62 -21.65
N SER A 156 27.43 18.34 -21.96
CA SER A 156 26.39 17.54 -22.64
C SER A 156 25.12 17.40 -21.79
N VAL A 157 25.26 17.18 -20.48
CA VAL A 157 24.11 17.12 -19.57
C VAL A 157 23.40 18.48 -19.46
N ALA A 158 24.14 19.61 -19.37
CA ALA A 158 23.53 20.94 -19.32
C ALA A 158 22.91 21.38 -20.67
N GLN A 159 23.27 20.73 -21.77
CA GLN A 159 22.69 20.96 -23.09
C GLN A 159 21.41 20.17 -23.35
N LEU A 160 21.00 19.27 -22.45
CA LEU A 160 19.72 18.57 -22.58
C LEU A 160 18.56 19.56 -22.71
N ARG A 161 17.64 19.23 -23.62
CA ARG A 161 16.41 19.97 -23.90
C ARG A 161 15.18 19.05 -23.81
N PRO A 162 13.98 19.61 -23.61
CA PRO A 162 12.74 18.84 -23.68
C PRO A 162 12.67 17.99 -24.96
N GLY A 163 12.19 16.75 -24.84
CA GLY A 163 12.07 15.80 -25.96
C GLY A 163 13.31 14.92 -26.23
N GLN A 164 14.44 15.16 -25.55
CA GLN A 164 15.66 14.34 -25.70
C GLN A 164 15.71 13.15 -24.72
N GLY A 165 14.66 12.32 -24.74
CA GLY A 165 14.49 11.20 -23.81
C GLY A 165 15.63 10.17 -23.85
N ASP A 166 16.03 9.73 -25.05
CA ASP A 166 17.07 8.70 -25.21
C ASP A 166 18.45 9.18 -24.74
N ALA A 167 18.79 10.44 -25.04
CA ALA A 167 20.03 11.05 -24.58
C ALA A 167 20.05 11.11 -23.05
N LEU A 168 18.95 11.57 -22.44
CA LEU A 168 18.80 11.60 -20.99
C LEU A 168 18.90 10.19 -20.36
N ALA A 169 18.23 9.19 -20.94
CA ALA A 169 18.28 7.80 -20.47
C ALA A 169 19.70 7.22 -20.51
N SER A 170 20.51 7.60 -21.49
CA SER A 170 21.88 7.11 -21.65
C SER A 170 22.84 7.51 -20.52
N PHE A 171 22.46 8.47 -19.67
CA PHE A 171 23.27 8.95 -18.55
C PHE A 171 22.97 8.23 -17.24
N TYR A 172 21.88 7.48 -17.16
CA TYR A 172 21.42 6.88 -15.91
C TYR A 172 21.93 5.45 -15.70
N VAL A 173 22.24 5.11 -14.45
CA VAL A 173 22.38 3.73 -13.96
C VAL A 173 21.36 3.48 -12.86
N ALA A 174 20.96 2.22 -12.70
CA ALA A 174 20.12 1.84 -11.57
C ALA A 174 20.82 2.12 -10.23
N SER A 175 20.12 2.75 -9.31
CA SER A 175 20.59 2.94 -7.93
C SER A 175 20.46 1.64 -7.13
N ASP A 176 21.24 1.48 -6.07
CA ASP A 176 21.05 0.40 -5.08
C ASP A 176 19.90 0.70 -4.11
N MET A 177 19.38 1.92 -4.16
CA MET A 177 18.21 2.38 -3.43
C MET A 177 16.97 2.37 -4.34
N VAL A 178 15.81 2.19 -3.73
CA VAL A 178 14.50 2.39 -4.37
C VAL A 178 13.66 3.32 -3.52
N LEU A 179 12.57 3.86 -4.08
CA LEU A 179 11.61 4.59 -3.26
C LEU A 179 10.94 3.62 -2.28
N ASN A 180 10.77 4.05 -1.04
CA ASN A 180 10.28 3.26 0.07
C ASN A 180 8.82 2.80 -0.14
N PRO A 181 8.51 1.49 -0.27
CA PRO A 181 7.14 1.05 -0.50
C PRO A 181 6.38 0.66 0.80
N VAL A 182 7.08 0.62 1.93
CA VAL A 182 6.55 0.31 3.27
C VAL A 182 7.53 0.75 4.36
N THR A 183 7.08 1.52 5.36
CA THR A 183 7.98 2.14 6.36
C THR A 183 8.60 1.15 7.35
N CYS A 184 7.88 0.10 7.78
CA CYS A 184 8.32 -0.83 8.82
C CYS A 184 9.60 -1.60 8.46
N TYR A 185 9.96 -1.69 7.17
CA TYR A 185 11.18 -2.38 6.75
C TYR A 185 12.44 -1.64 7.19
N HIS A 186 12.38 -0.33 7.42
CA HIS A 186 13.47 0.41 8.07
C HIS A 186 13.70 -0.06 9.51
N VAL A 187 12.63 -0.35 10.24
CA VAL A 187 12.69 -0.86 11.62
C VAL A 187 13.31 -2.26 11.62
N TYR A 188 12.87 -3.16 10.74
CA TYR A 188 13.44 -4.52 10.67
C TYR A 188 14.91 -4.51 10.23
N ALA A 189 15.27 -3.65 9.27
CA ALA A 189 16.66 -3.53 8.81
C ALA A 189 17.60 -2.99 9.91
N GLN A 190 17.08 -2.21 10.86
CA GLN A 190 17.82 -1.61 11.97
C GLN A 190 17.46 -2.24 13.32
N ALA A 191 16.79 -3.40 13.35
CA ALA A 191 16.19 -3.95 14.55
C ALA A 191 17.20 -4.12 15.69
N GLN A 192 18.39 -4.67 15.39
CA GLN A 192 19.45 -4.84 16.39
C GLN A 192 19.87 -3.49 17.00
N THR A 193 20.24 -2.52 16.16
CA THR A 193 20.64 -1.17 16.58
C THR A 193 19.56 -0.49 17.43
N LEU A 194 18.30 -0.59 16.99
CA LEU A 194 17.17 0.01 17.67
C LEU A 194 16.91 -0.62 19.04
N MET A 195 16.94 -1.95 19.13
CA MET A 195 16.77 -2.68 20.39
C MET A 195 17.90 -2.37 21.39
N GLU A 196 19.15 -2.35 20.92
CA GLU A 196 20.32 -2.04 21.76
C GLU A 196 20.30 -0.58 22.25
N THR A 197 19.89 0.37 21.40
CA THR A 197 19.94 1.82 21.70
C THR A 197 18.77 2.28 22.57
N HIS A 198 17.56 1.77 22.31
CA HIS A 198 16.34 2.29 22.92
C HIS A 198 15.71 1.35 23.95
N SER A 199 16.16 0.09 24.05
CA SER A 199 15.59 -0.91 24.98
C SER A 199 14.05 -1.00 24.92
N ALA A 200 13.49 -0.83 23.71
CA ALA A 200 12.05 -0.81 23.47
C ALA A 200 11.64 -2.00 22.58
N GLY A 201 10.53 -2.66 22.92
CA GLY A 201 9.94 -3.75 22.14
C GLY A 201 8.99 -3.28 21.04
N MET A 202 8.69 -1.97 20.95
CA MET A 202 7.85 -1.42 19.90
C MET A 202 8.30 -0.01 19.52
N PHE A 203 8.14 0.33 18.24
CA PHE A 203 8.55 1.61 17.66
C PHE A 203 7.40 2.21 16.85
N GLY A 204 7.15 3.51 16.99
CA GLY A 204 6.35 4.25 16.03
C GLY A 204 7.23 4.72 14.88
N ILE A 205 6.80 4.58 13.64
CA ILE A 205 7.52 5.10 12.47
C ILE A 205 6.57 5.82 11.53
N GLU A 206 6.97 7.01 11.08
CA GLU A 206 6.24 7.80 10.07
C GLU A 206 7.16 8.13 8.92
N GLY A 207 6.71 7.98 7.68
CA GLY A 207 7.49 8.41 6.52
C GLY A 207 6.71 8.36 5.21
N PRO A 208 7.30 8.92 4.14
CA PRO A 208 6.72 8.84 2.80
C PRO A 208 6.85 7.41 2.26
N VAL A 209 5.81 6.98 1.57
CA VAL A 209 5.68 5.68 0.91
C VAL A 209 5.27 5.89 -0.53
N PHE A 210 5.88 5.09 -1.41
CA PHE A 210 5.68 5.15 -2.85
C PHE A 210 5.32 3.77 -3.38
N ARG A 211 4.17 3.66 -4.04
CA ARG A 211 3.71 2.42 -4.68
C ARG A 211 3.36 2.70 -6.13
N HIS A 212 3.92 1.90 -7.04
CA HIS A 212 3.58 1.98 -8.45
C HIS A 212 2.23 1.28 -8.68
N GLU A 213 1.14 2.03 -8.54
CA GLU A 213 -0.23 1.54 -8.69
C GLU A 213 -0.69 1.48 -10.17
N SER A 214 0.21 1.80 -11.11
CA SER A 214 -0.02 1.78 -12.55
C SER A 214 -1.23 2.65 -12.95
N HIS A 215 -2.32 2.07 -13.43
CA HIS A 215 -3.55 2.80 -13.79
C HIS A 215 -4.58 2.84 -12.65
N ASN A 216 -4.31 2.22 -11.50
CA ASN A 216 -5.30 2.00 -10.45
C ASN A 216 -5.34 3.13 -9.42
N HIS A 217 -5.28 4.38 -9.87
CA HIS A 217 -5.28 5.55 -8.99
C HIS A 217 -6.71 6.00 -8.67
N SER A 218 -6.94 6.41 -7.43
CA SER A 218 -8.20 7.00 -6.97
C SER A 218 -7.93 7.95 -5.81
N ALA A 219 -8.97 8.64 -5.32
CA ALA A 219 -8.85 9.50 -4.14
C ALA A 219 -8.35 8.75 -2.88
N THR A 220 -8.49 7.42 -2.84
CA THR A 220 -8.02 6.54 -1.75
C THR A 220 -6.89 5.61 -2.16
N ARG A 221 -6.37 5.73 -3.40
CA ARG A 221 -5.28 4.90 -3.92
C ARG A 221 -4.26 5.78 -4.65
N LEU A 222 -3.19 6.11 -3.93
CA LEU A 222 -2.18 7.08 -4.32
C LEU A 222 -0.85 6.40 -4.68
N ALA A 223 -0.08 7.01 -5.56
CA ALA A 223 1.29 6.61 -5.85
C ALA A 223 2.26 7.09 -4.76
N GLU A 224 1.97 8.23 -4.14
CA GLU A 224 2.74 8.84 -3.05
C GLU A 224 1.81 9.13 -1.86
N PHE A 225 2.15 8.63 -0.68
CA PHE A 225 1.39 8.86 0.55
C PHE A 225 2.28 8.79 1.79
N THR A 226 1.77 9.27 2.94
CA THR A 226 2.47 9.10 4.24
C THR A 226 1.89 7.89 4.96
N MET A 227 2.77 7.05 5.52
CA MET A 227 2.39 5.92 6.35
C MET A 227 2.87 6.14 7.78
N TYR A 228 2.03 5.82 8.76
CA TYR A 228 2.39 5.71 10.18
C TYR A 228 2.12 4.29 10.65
N GLU A 229 3.13 3.67 11.26
CA GLU A 229 3.06 2.29 11.75
C GLU A 229 3.55 2.21 13.20
N LEU A 230 2.94 1.31 13.97
CA LEU A 230 3.49 0.79 15.22
C LEU A 230 4.08 -0.60 14.94
N VAL A 231 5.38 -0.76 15.17
CA VAL A 231 6.15 -1.95 14.80
C VAL A 231 6.69 -2.62 16.06
N GLY A 232 6.09 -3.75 16.44
CA GLY A 232 6.54 -4.58 17.55
C GLY A 232 7.65 -5.56 17.15
N LEU A 233 8.66 -5.70 18.02
CA LEU A 233 9.79 -6.63 17.91
C LEU A 233 9.91 -7.39 19.23
N GLY A 234 9.84 -8.72 19.20
CA GLY A 234 9.91 -9.52 20.42
C GLY A 234 9.76 -11.02 20.15
N THR A 235 9.56 -11.79 21.22
CA THR A 235 9.17 -13.20 21.13
C THR A 235 7.77 -13.35 20.55
N GLU A 236 7.39 -14.57 20.20
CA GLU A 236 6.05 -14.88 19.70
C GLU A 236 4.96 -14.41 20.67
N GLU A 237 5.14 -14.68 21.98
CA GLU A 237 4.19 -14.28 23.02
C GLU A 237 4.13 -12.76 23.21
N GLU A 238 5.23 -12.04 23.00
CA GLU A 238 5.26 -10.58 23.06
C GLU A 238 4.53 -9.97 21.86
N VAL A 239 4.80 -10.48 20.66
CA VAL A 239 4.16 -10.01 19.43
C VAL A 239 2.66 -10.29 19.44
N GLU A 240 2.22 -11.44 19.95
CA GLU A 240 0.80 -11.74 20.12
C GLU A 240 0.10 -10.75 21.06
N LYS A 241 0.75 -10.38 22.18
CA LYS A 241 0.24 -9.35 23.10
C LYS A 241 0.19 -7.98 22.44
N TYR A 242 1.22 -7.60 21.66
CA TYR A 242 1.23 -6.35 20.92
C TYR A 242 0.08 -6.33 19.91
N PHE A 243 -0.12 -7.42 19.16
CA PHE A 243 -1.20 -7.53 18.20
C PHE A 243 -2.57 -7.30 18.85
N HIS A 244 -2.90 -8.02 19.93
CA HIS A 244 -4.18 -7.82 20.63
C HIS A 244 -4.35 -6.39 21.15
N SER A 245 -3.29 -5.82 21.76
CA SER A 245 -3.32 -4.46 22.29
C SER A 245 -3.51 -3.41 21.18
N LEU A 246 -2.91 -3.62 20.00
CA LEU A 246 -3.09 -2.77 18.84
C LEU A 246 -4.51 -2.86 18.30
N VAL A 247 -5.08 -4.07 18.19
CA VAL A 247 -6.48 -4.25 17.76
C VAL A 247 -7.44 -3.48 18.67
N GLU A 248 -7.25 -3.56 19.99
CA GLU A 248 -8.02 -2.77 20.95
C GLU A 248 -7.83 -1.26 20.73
N ALA A 249 -6.59 -0.79 20.60
CA ALA A 249 -6.29 0.63 20.40
C ALA A 249 -6.87 1.21 19.10
N TYR A 250 -6.82 0.45 17.99
CA TYR A 250 -7.45 0.84 16.73
C TYR A 250 -8.99 0.81 16.83
N THR A 251 -9.55 -0.16 17.54
CA THR A 251 -11.01 -0.20 17.81
C THR A 251 -11.46 1.03 18.58
N ASP A 252 -10.74 1.39 19.66
CA ASP A 252 -11.02 2.57 20.47
C ASP A 252 -10.89 3.86 19.65
N LEU A 253 -9.85 3.97 18.82
CA LEU A 253 -9.60 5.11 17.94
C LEU A 253 -10.78 5.34 16.97
N PHE A 254 -11.19 4.33 16.22
CA PHE A 254 -12.27 4.47 15.25
C PHE A 254 -13.64 4.67 15.93
N ALA A 255 -13.85 4.06 17.10
CA ALA A 255 -15.03 4.35 17.92
C ALA A 255 -15.06 5.81 18.39
N ALA A 256 -13.92 6.38 18.81
CA ALA A 256 -13.80 7.77 19.24
C ALA A 256 -14.04 8.76 18.08
N LEU A 257 -13.55 8.43 16.88
CA LEU A 257 -13.85 9.17 15.65
C LEU A 257 -15.36 9.21 15.35
N GLY A 258 -16.12 8.22 15.82
CA GLY A 258 -17.57 8.17 15.67
C GLY A 258 -18.03 7.90 14.24
N VAL A 259 -17.15 7.34 13.41
CA VAL A 259 -17.47 6.94 12.03
C VAL A 259 -18.03 5.51 12.01
N PRO A 260 -18.98 5.20 11.11
CA PRO A 260 -19.39 3.83 10.88
C PRO A 260 -18.18 3.00 10.40
N HIS A 261 -17.96 1.82 10.97
CA HIS A 261 -16.86 0.96 10.55
C HIS A 261 -17.04 -0.51 10.96
N ARG A 262 -16.34 -1.40 10.27
CA ARG A 262 -16.15 -2.80 10.63
C ARG A 262 -14.66 -3.12 10.67
N ILE A 263 -14.22 -3.92 11.63
CA ILE A 263 -12.87 -4.49 11.64
C ILE A 263 -12.98 -5.92 11.17
N VAL A 264 -12.31 -6.26 10.07
CA VAL A 264 -12.47 -7.57 9.42
C VAL A 264 -11.12 -8.19 9.10
N SER A 265 -11.06 -9.53 9.06
CA SER A 265 -9.90 -10.24 8.52
C SER A 265 -9.69 -9.89 7.05
N ALA A 266 -8.43 -9.63 6.69
CA ALA A 266 -8.04 -9.19 5.36
C ALA A 266 -6.85 -10.00 4.83
N SER A 267 -6.49 -9.75 3.57
CA SER A 267 -5.31 -10.30 2.92
C SER A 267 -4.67 -9.27 2.02
N ASP A 268 -3.35 -9.31 1.88
CA ASP A 268 -2.68 -8.49 0.88
C ASP A 268 -2.92 -9.04 -0.54
N ALA A 269 -2.84 -8.15 -1.53
CA ALA A 269 -2.89 -8.51 -2.94
C ALA A 269 -1.53 -9.07 -3.40
N PHE A 270 -1.18 -10.27 -2.94
CA PHE A 270 0.09 -10.91 -3.28
C PHE A 270 0.23 -11.18 -4.78
N PHE A 271 1.42 -10.92 -5.29
CA PHE A 271 1.97 -11.35 -6.57
C PHE A 271 2.90 -12.57 -6.32
N GLY A 272 3.04 -13.50 -7.27
CA GLY A 272 4.02 -14.61 -7.19
C GLY A 272 3.46 -16.00 -7.52
N ASP A 273 4.20 -17.06 -7.13
CA ASP A 273 3.96 -18.45 -7.58
C ASP A 273 2.74 -19.15 -6.94
N ASP A 274 2.33 -18.76 -5.74
CA ASP A 274 1.06 -19.18 -5.10
C ASP A 274 0.50 -18.08 -4.16
N PRO A 275 -0.04 -17.00 -4.72
CA PRO A 275 -0.62 -15.91 -3.94
C PRO A 275 -1.87 -16.38 -3.19
N THR A 276 -2.54 -17.42 -3.70
CA THR A 276 -3.79 -17.95 -3.14
C THR A 276 -3.62 -18.66 -1.82
N LEU A 277 -2.56 -19.45 -1.65
CA LEU A 277 -2.26 -20.13 -0.39
C LEU A 277 -1.95 -19.11 0.71
N THR A 278 -1.13 -18.10 0.39
CA THR A 278 -0.72 -17.05 1.34
C THR A 278 -1.90 -16.17 1.74
N ARG A 279 -2.74 -15.77 0.77
CA ARG A 279 -3.99 -15.06 1.02
C ARG A 279 -4.93 -15.84 1.93
N ASN A 280 -5.17 -17.11 1.63
CA ASN A 280 -6.06 -17.95 2.41
C ASN A 280 -5.51 -18.16 3.83
N ALA A 281 -4.19 -18.30 3.99
CA ALA A 281 -3.55 -18.40 5.30
C ALA A 281 -3.74 -17.11 6.13
N GLN A 282 -3.59 -15.92 5.53
CA GLN A 282 -3.85 -14.65 6.23
C GLN A 282 -5.31 -14.52 6.68
N LEU A 283 -6.26 -14.81 5.78
CA LEU A 283 -7.70 -14.73 6.09
C LEU A 283 -8.11 -15.72 7.19
N MET A 284 -7.61 -16.97 7.11
CA MET A 284 -7.94 -18.01 8.08
C MET A 284 -7.28 -17.77 9.44
N SER A 285 -6.04 -17.27 9.48
CA SER A 285 -5.34 -16.96 10.73
C SER A 285 -5.85 -15.66 11.38
N GLY A 286 -6.45 -14.75 10.61
CA GLY A 286 -6.76 -13.40 11.09
C GLY A 286 -5.51 -12.57 11.39
N SER A 287 -4.36 -12.95 10.83
CA SER A 287 -3.07 -12.27 11.05
C SER A 287 -2.98 -10.89 10.39
N LYS A 288 -3.94 -10.55 9.53
CA LYS A 288 -4.15 -9.21 8.98
C LYS A 288 -5.61 -8.82 9.20
N LEU A 289 -5.81 -7.65 9.77
CA LEU A 289 -7.12 -7.01 9.92
C LEU A 289 -7.09 -5.68 9.19
N GLU A 290 -8.24 -5.26 8.68
CA GLU A 290 -8.44 -3.93 8.11
C GLU A 290 -9.70 -3.31 8.70
N VAL A 291 -9.67 -2.00 8.88
CA VAL A 291 -10.84 -1.21 9.23
C VAL A 291 -11.54 -0.78 7.95
N ARG A 292 -12.80 -1.18 7.82
CA ARG A 292 -13.66 -0.96 6.68
C ARG A 292 -14.68 0.12 6.99
N VAL A 293 -14.55 1.27 6.33
CA VAL A 293 -15.40 2.44 6.51
C VAL A 293 -16.26 2.60 5.26
N PRO A 294 -17.60 2.48 5.35
CA PRO A 294 -18.47 2.70 4.20
C PRO A 294 -18.41 4.16 3.76
N MET A 295 -18.31 4.38 2.45
CA MET A 295 -18.28 5.71 1.84
C MET A 295 -19.31 5.82 0.71
N GLU A 296 -19.63 7.05 0.32
CA GLU A 296 -20.37 7.28 -0.92
C GLU A 296 -19.57 6.72 -2.11
N GLY A 297 -20.13 5.71 -2.80
CA GLY A 297 -19.48 5.06 -3.94
C GLY A 297 -18.53 3.91 -3.62
N GLY A 298 -18.43 3.44 -2.36
CA GLY A 298 -17.61 2.27 -2.04
C GLY A 298 -17.31 2.10 -0.55
N GLU A 299 -16.11 1.60 -0.27
CA GLU A 299 -15.61 1.35 1.08
C GLU A 299 -14.12 1.76 1.16
N LEU A 300 -13.77 2.56 2.16
CA LEU A 300 -12.37 2.82 2.52
C LEU A 300 -11.85 1.69 3.38
N SER A 301 -10.67 1.19 3.02
CA SER A 301 -9.94 0.18 3.79
C SER A 301 -8.71 0.85 4.40
N VAL A 302 -8.60 0.77 5.73
CA VAL A 302 -7.45 1.27 6.51
C VAL A 302 -6.73 0.11 7.17
#